data_AF-A0AB40E6E7-F1
#
_entry.id   AF-A0AB40E6E7-F1
#
_cell.length_a   1.000
_cell.length_b   1.000
_cell.length_c   1.000
_cell.angle_alpha   90.00
_cell.angle_beta   90.00
_cell.angle_gamma   90.00
#
_symmetry.space_group_name_H-M   'P 1'
#
loop_
_entity.id
_entity.type
_entity.pdbx_description
1 polymer ?
#
loop_
_entity_poly.entity_id
_entity_poly.type
_entity_poly.pdbx_seq_one_letter_code
_entity_poly.pdbx_strand_id
1 'polypeptide(L)'
;MEEKGSERWNGAITNLTELSSNLDSLQKILFKKAVFVDEETFAKASLTSEQARTIKALEQRVESLERDLDAAIVASSRARKEKQAVEAAQKAAEFRAQEITKELENTTKVFELHMEELRAKQEEIYKRDKEIKVLEAIIQTLGGKEASHSKNG
;
A
#
# COMPACT_ATOMS: atom_id res chain seq x y z
N MET A 1 -93.23 -16.21 -45.07
CA MET A 1 -92.31 -16.27 -43.91
C MET A 1 -91.44 -17.54 -43.90
N GLU A 2 -91.84 -18.63 -44.58
CA GLU A 2 -91.07 -19.90 -44.63
C GLU A 2 -89.74 -19.82 -45.39
N GLU A 3 -89.70 -19.06 -46.49
CA GLU A 3 -88.54 -19.00 -47.40
C GLU A 3 -87.27 -18.47 -46.71
N LYS A 4 -87.42 -17.43 -45.87
CA LYS A 4 -86.33 -16.79 -45.12
C LYS A 4 -85.79 -17.67 -43.97
N GLY A 5 -86.61 -18.58 -43.45
CA GLY A 5 -86.19 -19.57 -42.44
C GLY A 5 -85.40 -20.70 -43.07
N SER A 6 -85.82 -21.16 -44.25
CA SER A 6 -85.13 -22.16 -45.07
C SER A 6 -83.72 -21.70 -45.48
N GLU A 7 -83.57 -20.45 -45.94
CA GLU A 7 -82.25 -19.89 -46.31
C GLU A 7 -81.27 -19.82 -45.13
N ARG A 8 -81.75 -19.43 -43.94
CA ARG A 8 -80.93 -19.37 -42.73
C ARG A 8 -80.50 -20.75 -42.24
N TRP A 9 -81.41 -21.72 -42.31
CA TRP A 9 -81.11 -23.11 -41.97
C TRP A 9 -80.08 -23.70 -42.94
N ASN A 10 -80.27 -23.49 -44.25
CA ASN A 10 -79.33 -23.95 -45.26
C ASN A 10 -77.94 -23.31 -45.09
N GLY A 11 -77.87 -22.00 -44.81
CA GLY A 11 -76.60 -21.34 -44.49
C GLY A 11 -75.91 -21.91 -43.25
N ALA A 12 -76.65 -22.26 -42.20
CA ALA A 12 -76.09 -22.89 -41.01
C ALA A 12 -75.54 -24.30 -41.29
N ILE A 13 -76.23 -25.10 -42.12
CA ILE A 13 -75.75 -26.42 -42.54
C ILE A 13 -74.48 -26.31 -43.39
N THR A 14 -74.41 -25.34 -44.31
CA THR A 14 -73.20 -25.10 -45.10
C THR A 14 -72.02 -24.73 -44.19
N ASN A 15 -72.23 -23.81 -43.24
CA ASN A 15 -71.19 -23.41 -42.28
C ASN A 15 -70.69 -24.58 -41.42
N LEU A 16 -71.60 -25.45 -40.95
CA LEU A 16 -71.21 -26.65 -40.19
C LEU A 16 -70.42 -27.64 -41.05
N THR A 17 -70.80 -27.79 -42.32
CA THR A 17 -70.09 -28.66 -43.27
C THR A 17 -68.68 -28.15 -43.54
N GLU A 18 -68.53 -26.84 -43.74
CA GLU A 18 -67.23 -26.19 -43.92
C GLU A 18 -66.36 -26.30 -42.66
N LEU A 19 -66.93 -26.09 -41.47
CA LEU A 19 -66.23 -26.29 -40.20
C LEU A 19 -65.74 -27.73 -40.03
N SER A 20 -66.57 -28.72 -40.39
CA SER A 20 -66.18 -30.13 -40.36
C SER A 20 -65.02 -30.42 -41.31
N SER A 21 -65.04 -29.83 -42.51
CA SER A 21 -63.97 -29.97 -43.51
C SER A 21 -62.66 -29.32 -43.03
N ASN A 22 -62.76 -28.13 -42.44
CA ASN A 22 -61.62 -27.42 -41.86
C ASN A 22 -61.01 -28.19 -40.68
N LEU A 23 -61.85 -28.77 -39.81
CA LEU A 23 -61.40 -29.58 -38.68
C LEU A 23 -60.66 -30.85 -39.14
N ASP A 24 -61.21 -31.56 -40.13
CA ASP A 24 -60.57 -32.75 -40.70
C ASP A 24 -59.23 -32.40 -41.39
N SER A 25 -59.18 -31.25 -42.08
CA SER A 25 -57.96 -30.74 -42.69
C SER A 25 -56.89 -30.40 -41.65
N LEU A 26 -57.27 -29.72 -40.56
CA LEU A 26 -56.38 -29.41 -39.44
C LEU A 26 -55.87 -30.69 -38.77
N GLN A 27 -56.76 -31.65 -38.50
CA GLN A 27 -56.40 -32.95 -37.94
C GLN A 27 -55.37 -33.67 -38.83
N LYS A 28 -55.61 -33.75 -40.13
CA LYS A 28 -54.68 -34.39 -41.09
C LYS A 28 -53.33 -33.67 -41.15
N ILE A 29 -53.32 -32.35 -41.08
CA ILE A 29 -52.08 -31.57 -41.04
C ILE A 29 -51.32 -31.85 -39.75
N LEU A 30 -51.99 -31.83 -38.60
CA LEU A 30 -51.36 -32.12 -37.31
C LEU A 30 -50.77 -33.53 -37.28
N PHE A 31 -51.51 -34.56 -37.69
CA PHE A 31 -50.97 -35.93 -37.72
C PHE A 31 -49.80 -36.13 -38.68
N LYS A 32 -49.72 -35.34 -39.77
CA LYS A 32 -48.63 -35.47 -40.77
C LYS A 32 -47.44 -34.56 -40.50
N LYS A 33 -47.65 -33.40 -39.88
CA LYS A 33 -46.64 -32.33 -39.76
C LYS A 33 -46.30 -31.95 -38.32
N ALA A 34 -47.05 -32.41 -37.32
CA ALA A 34 -46.63 -32.22 -35.95
C ALA A 34 -45.39 -33.08 -35.69
N VAL A 35 -44.23 -32.41 -35.60
CA VAL A 35 -43.03 -33.01 -35.03
C VAL A 35 -43.21 -32.91 -33.51
N PHE A 36 -43.62 -34.01 -32.89
CA PHE A 36 -43.66 -34.09 -31.44
C PHE A 36 -42.24 -33.96 -30.93
N VAL A 37 -41.99 -32.95 -30.10
CA VAL A 37 -40.73 -32.81 -29.39
C VAL A 37 -40.66 -33.96 -28.40
N ASP A 38 -39.66 -34.81 -28.56
CA ASP A 38 -39.34 -35.79 -27.53
C ASP A 38 -38.92 -35.04 -26.27
N GLU A 39 -39.77 -35.11 -25.25
CA GLU A 39 -39.61 -34.37 -23.99
C GLU A 39 -38.25 -34.70 -23.35
N GLU A 40 -37.80 -35.95 -23.48
CA GLU A 40 -36.50 -36.38 -22.98
C GLU A 40 -35.35 -35.69 -23.75
N THR A 41 -35.43 -35.62 -25.07
CA THR A 41 -34.45 -34.91 -25.91
C THR A 41 -34.41 -33.41 -25.59
N PHE A 42 -35.57 -32.76 -25.41
CA PHE A 42 -35.63 -31.35 -25.04
C PHE A 42 -35.04 -31.10 -23.65
N ALA A 43 -35.41 -31.91 -22.65
CA ALA A 43 -34.89 -31.80 -21.30
C ALA A 43 -33.36 -31.97 -21.26
N LYS A 44 -32.83 -32.97 -22.00
CA LYS A 44 -31.38 -33.18 -22.14
C LYS A 44 -30.70 -31.98 -22.81
N ALA A 45 -31.24 -31.48 -23.92
CA ALA A 45 -30.68 -30.33 -24.62
C ALA A 45 -30.67 -29.07 -23.75
N SER A 46 -31.75 -28.84 -22.99
CA SER A 46 -31.85 -27.72 -22.04
C SER A 46 -30.80 -27.82 -20.94
N LEU A 47 -30.66 -29.00 -20.31
CA LEU A 47 -29.66 -29.24 -19.27
C LEU A 47 -28.24 -29.04 -19.80
N THR A 48 -27.93 -29.59 -20.99
CA THR A 48 -26.60 -29.41 -21.61
C THR A 48 -26.34 -27.94 -21.95
N SER A 49 -27.34 -27.19 -22.39
CA SER A 49 -27.20 -25.74 -22.64
C SER A 49 -26.88 -24.97 -21.37
N GLU A 50 -27.57 -25.29 -20.26
CA GLU A 50 -27.30 -24.67 -18.97
C GLU A 50 -25.91 -25.01 -18.45
N GLN A 51 -25.52 -26.29 -18.51
CA GLN A 51 -24.17 -26.74 -18.15
C GLN A 51 -23.09 -26.00 -18.97
N ALA A 52 -23.28 -25.85 -20.28
CA ALA A 52 -22.34 -25.13 -21.14
C ALA A 52 -22.18 -23.65 -20.73
N ARG A 53 -23.27 -22.98 -20.33
CA ARG A 53 -23.20 -21.60 -19.81
C ARG A 53 -22.44 -21.54 -18.50
N THR A 54 -22.71 -22.47 -17.59
CA THR A 54 -22.02 -22.53 -16.30
C THR A 54 -20.52 -22.80 -16.47
N ILE A 55 -20.15 -23.74 -17.35
CA ILE A 55 -18.74 -24.02 -17.68
C ILE A 55 -18.05 -22.76 -18.17
N LYS A 56 -18.64 -22.06 -19.14
CA LYS A 56 -18.06 -20.82 -19.67
C LYS A 56 -17.89 -19.73 -18.61
N ALA A 57 -18.87 -19.57 -17.72
CA ALA A 57 -18.78 -18.61 -16.62
C ALA A 57 -17.66 -18.99 -15.63
N LEU A 58 -17.47 -20.28 -15.36
CA LEU A 58 -16.38 -20.76 -14.50
C LEU A 58 -15.01 -20.58 -15.16
N GLU A 59 -14.87 -20.85 -16.46
CA GLU A 59 -13.62 -20.62 -17.21
C GLU A 59 -13.19 -19.15 -17.14
N GLN A 60 -14.12 -18.21 -17.37
CA GLN A 60 -13.84 -16.78 -17.25
C GLN A 60 -13.41 -16.39 -15.84
N ARG A 61 -14.03 -16.99 -14.81
CA ARG A 61 -13.66 -16.73 -13.42
C ARG A 61 -12.26 -17.27 -13.10
N VAL A 62 -11.92 -18.46 -13.59
CA VAL A 62 -10.58 -19.03 -13.42
C VAL A 62 -9.54 -18.12 -14.06
N GLU A 63 -9.77 -17.71 -15.31
CA GLU A 63 -8.85 -16.83 -16.03
C GLU A 63 -8.67 -15.46 -15.34
N SER A 64 -9.73 -14.91 -14.72
CA SER A 64 -9.62 -13.69 -13.91
C SER A 64 -8.77 -13.93 -12.65
N LEU A 65 -9.01 -15.04 -11.95
CA LEU A 65 -8.27 -15.36 -10.72
C LEU A 65 -6.79 -15.63 -10.99
N GLU A 66 -6.45 -16.23 -12.14
CA GLU A 66 -5.07 -16.43 -12.56
C GLU A 66 -4.35 -15.10 -12.80
N ARG A 67 -5.00 -14.15 -13.48
CA ARG A 67 -4.45 -12.79 -13.66
C ARG A 67 -4.25 -12.05 -12.33
N ASP A 68 -5.24 -12.15 -11.44
CA ASP A 68 -5.16 -11.52 -10.12
C ASP A 68 -4.04 -12.13 -9.27
N LEU A 69 -3.83 -13.45 -9.35
CA LEU A 69 -2.74 -14.14 -8.68
C LEU A 69 -1.38 -13.68 -9.20
N ASP A 70 -1.19 -13.60 -10.52
CA ASP A 70 0.04 -13.10 -11.12
C ASP A 70 0.34 -11.66 -10.71
N ALA A 71 -0.69 -10.80 -10.70
CA ALA A 71 -0.57 -9.42 -10.23
C ALA A 71 -0.15 -9.37 -8.75
N ALA A 72 -0.75 -10.22 -7.90
CA ALA A 72 -0.40 -10.31 -6.48
C ALA A 72 1.04 -10.81 -6.25
N ILE A 73 1.51 -11.79 -7.04
CA ILE A 73 2.89 -12.29 -6.98
C ILE A 73 3.89 -11.17 -7.31
N VAL A 74 3.63 -10.41 -8.38
CA VAL A 74 4.48 -9.28 -8.79
C VAL A 74 4.48 -8.18 -7.73
N ALA A 75 3.30 -7.82 -7.20
CA ALA A 75 3.16 -6.81 -6.16
C ALA A 75 3.90 -7.22 -4.86
N SER A 76 3.72 -8.46 -4.41
CA SER A 76 4.41 -9.01 -3.24
C SER A 76 5.92 -9.03 -3.41
N SER A 77 6.40 -9.41 -4.59
CA SER A 77 7.84 -9.40 -4.91
C SER A 77 8.43 -7.98 -4.88
N ARG A 78 7.70 -6.99 -5.39
CA ARG A 78 8.11 -5.57 -5.31
C ARG A 78 8.14 -5.07 -3.86
N ALA A 79 7.09 -5.32 -3.09
CA ALA A 79 6.99 -4.92 -1.69
C ALA A 79 8.12 -5.52 -0.84
N ARG A 80 8.50 -6.79 -1.08
CA ARG A 80 9.64 -7.42 -0.39
C ARG A 80 10.97 -6.74 -0.73
N LYS A 81 11.22 -6.43 -2.00
CA LYS A 81 12.45 -5.74 -2.42
C LYS A 81 12.53 -4.33 -1.85
N GLU A 82 11.42 -3.59 -1.90
CA GLU A 82 11.33 -2.25 -1.32
C GLU A 82 11.59 -2.28 0.19
N LYS A 83 10.94 -3.21 0.91
CA LYS A 83 11.19 -3.42 2.35
C LYS A 83 12.67 -3.68 2.64
N GLN A 84 13.32 -4.57 1.89
CA GLN A 84 14.75 -4.87 2.06
C GLN A 84 15.63 -3.64 1.83
N ALA A 85 15.32 -2.82 0.82
CA ALA A 85 16.06 -1.60 0.54
C ALA A 85 15.91 -0.56 1.67
N VAL A 86 14.68 -0.40 2.19
CA VAL A 86 14.40 0.49 3.33
C VAL A 86 15.10 0.01 4.60
N GLU A 87 15.05 -1.28 4.92
CA GLU A 87 15.73 -1.86 6.07
C GLU A 87 17.26 -1.69 5.99
N ALA A 88 17.85 -1.88 4.81
CA ALA A 88 19.27 -1.65 4.60
C ALA A 88 19.66 -0.18 4.78
N ALA A 89 18.85 0.74 4.26
CA ALA A 89 19.06 2.18 4.43
C ALA A 89 18.92 2.61 5.90
N GLN A 90 17.92 2.09 6.61
CA GLN A 90 17.73 2.33 8.04
C GLN A 90 18.95 1.87 8.83
N LYS A 91 19.41 0.63 8.61
CA LYS A 91 20.57 0.08 9.31
C LYS A 91 21.85 0.90 9.05
N ALA A 92 22.05 1.37 7.81
CA ALA A 92 23.17 2.25 7.48
C ALA A 92 23.07 3.61 8.19
N ALA A 93 21.87 4.19 8.27
CA ALA A 93 21.64 5.44 9.00
C ALA A 93 21.86 5.29 10.51
N GLU A 94 21.38 4.19 11.10
CA GLU A 94 21.61 3.86 12.52
C GLU A 94 23.10 3.70 12.83
N PHE A 95 23.84 2.97 11.99
CA PHE A 95 25.28 2.81 12.15
C PHE A 95 26.01 4.17 12.11
N ARG A 96 25.67 5.01 11.13
CA ARG A 96 26.24 6.36 11.01
C ARG A 96 25.93 7.24 12.22
N ALA A 97 24.72 7.15 12.76
CA ALA A 97 24.35 7.90 13.95
C ALA A 97 25.17 7.46 15.18
N GLN A 98 25.43 6.16 15.33
CA GLN A 98 26.31 5.64 16.39
C GLN A 98 27.75 6.13 16.24
N GLU A 99 28.29 6.15 15.02
CA GLU A 99 29.64 6.69 14.75
C GLU A 99 29.73 8.17 15.13
N ILE A 100 28.79 9.01 14.67
CA ILE A 100 28.76 10.44 14.98
C ILE A 100 28.62 10.67 16.50
N THR A 101 27.79 9.87 17.18
CA THR A 101 27.63 9.97 18.64
C THR A 101 28.96 9.67 19.35
N LYS A 102 29.65 8.61 18.94
CA LYS A 102 30.96 8.25 19.50
C LYS A 102 32.03 9.32 19.24
N GLU A 103 32.05 9.91 18.05
CA GLU A 103 32.93 11.03 17.73
C GLU A 103 32.63 12.23 18.62
N LEU A 104 31.36 12.58 18.80
CA LEU A 104 30.93 13.70 19.65
C LEU A 104 31.30 13.48 21.12
N GLU A 105 31.12 12.27 21.63
CA GLU A 105 31.56 11.90 22.99
C GLU A 105 33.08 12.03 23.15
N ASN A 106 33.86 11.58 22.16
CA ASN A 106 35.31 11.72 22.18
C ASN A 106 35.73 13.19 22.13
N THR A 107 35.13 13.99 21.27
CA THR A 107 35.37 15.43 21.17
C THR A 107 35.02 16.14 22.48
N THR A 108 33.92 15.75 23.13
CA THR A 108 33.50 16.30 24.43
C THR A 108 34.57 16.03 25.50
N LYS A 109 35.09 14.80 25.59
CA LYS A 109 36.18 14.45 26.53
C LYS A 109 37.45 15.26 26.28
N VAL A 110 37.81 15.49 25.01
CA VAL A 110 38.97 16.34 24.68
C VAL A 110 38.75 17.78 25.14
N PHE A 111 37.55 18.33 24.94
CA PHE A 111 37.20 19.66 25.44
C PHE A 111 37.25 19.75 26.97
N GLU A 112 36.76 18.74 27.69
CA GLU A 112 36.86 18.68 29.15
C GLU A 112 38.32 18.74 29.62
N LEU A 113 39.19 17.94 29.02
CA LEU A 113 40.63 17.94 29.33
C LEU A 113 41.28 19.30 29.06
N HIS A 114 40.96 19.94 27.92
CA HIS A 114 41.46 21.29 27.63
C HIS A 114 40.98 22.34 28.66
N MET A 115 39.73 22.23 29.13
CA MET A 115 39.20 23.14 30.15
C MET A 115 39.85 22.93 31.52
N GLU A 116 40.18 21.69 31.87
CA GLU A 116 40.96 21.37 33.08
C GLU A 116 42.38 21.93 32.99
N GLU A 117 43.06 21.76 31.86
CA GLU A 117 44.40 22.30 31.65
C GLU A 117 44.41 23.83 31.73
N LEU A 118 43.45 24.51 31.10
CA LEU A 118 43.29 25.96 31.20
C LEU A 118 43.10 26.42 32.65
N ARG A 119 42.31 25.69 33.45
CA ARG A 119 42.12 26.00 34.87
C ARG A 119 43.41 25.84 35.66
N ALA A 120 44.17 24.76 35.44
CA ALA A 120 45.46 24.53 36.08
C ALA A 120 46.48 25.63 35.72
N LYS A 121 46.52 26.05 34.44
CA LYS A 121 47.36 27.17 34.00
C LYS A 121 46.94 28.49 34.67
N GLN A 122 45.64 28.73 34.81
CA GLN A 122 45.13 29.93 35.47
C GLN A 122 45.52 29.99 36.96
N GLU A 123 45.53 28.86 37.66
CA GLU A 123 46.02 28.77 39.04
C GLU A 123 47.52 29.03 39.13
N GLU A 124 48.32 28.49 38.20
CA GLU A 124 49.76 28.75 38.13
C GLU A 124 50.06 30.23 37.92
N ILE A 125 49.36 30.89 36.97
CA ILE A 125 49.46 32.34 36.73
C ILE A 125 49.13 33.11 38.02
N TYR A 126 48.04 32.75 38.70
CA TYR A 126 47.65 33.43 39.93
C TYR A 126 48.69 33.29 41.05
N LYS A 127 49.37 32.14 41.14
CA LYS A 127 50.48 31.94 42.09
C LYS A 127 51.69 32.80 41.71
N ARG A 128 52.08 32.80 40.44
CA ARG A 128 53.19 33.63 39.93
C ARG A 128 52.91 35.11 40.14
N ASP A 129 51.69 35.58 39.92
CA ASP A 129 51.28 36.98 40.17
C ASP A 129 51.44 37.38 41.64
N LYS A 130 51.13 36.48 42.58
CA LYS A 130 51.35 36.72 44.01
C LYS A 130 52.84 36.83 44.33
N GLU A 131 53.66 35.92 43.79
CA GLU A 131 55.12 35.95 43.97
C GLU A 131 55.71 37.24 43.40
N ILE A 132 55.28 37.66 42.21
CA ILE A 132 55.68 38.93 41.59
C ILE A 132 55.34 40.11 42.49
N LYS A 133 54.11 40.21 43.03
CA LYS A 133 53.72 41.30 43.93
C LYS A 133 54.57 41.36 45.21
N VAL A 134 54.95 40.21 45.76
CA VAL A 134 55.84 40.14 46.93
C VAL A 134 57.24 40.66 46.55
N LEU A 135 57.77 40.22 45.40
CA LEU A 135 59.06 40.70 44.90
C LEU A 135 59.04 42.21 44.62
N GLU A 136 57.96 42.74 44.04
CA GLU A 136 57.75 44.18 43.84
C GLU A 136 57.77 44.95 45.15
N ALA A 137 57.09 44.45 46.19
CA ALA A 137 57.10 45.07 47.52
C ALA A 137 58.50 45.05 48.16
N ILE A 138 59.25 43.95 48.02
CA ILE A 138 60.64 43.85 48.50
C ILE A 138 61.53 44.87 47.76
N ILE A 139 61.43 44.97 46.44
CA ILE A 139 62.18 45.95 45.64
C ILE A 139 61.83 47.37 46.07
N GLN A 140 60.55 47.70 46.28
CA GLN A 140 60.13 49.03 46.74
C GLN A 140 60.72 49.36 48.13
N THR A 141 60.77 48.40 49.05
CA THR A 141 61.35 48.61 50.39
C THR A 141 62.88 48.72 50.37
N LEU A 142 63.57 47.95 49.52
CA LEU A 142 65.04 48.02 49.35
C LEU A 142 65.47 49.27 48.56
N GLY A 143 64.79 49.58 47.45
CA GLY A 143 65.02 50.78 46.65
C GLY A 143 64.68 52.08 47.39
N GLY A 144 63.72 52.04 48.33
CA GLY A 144 63.46 53.14 49.26
C GLY A 144 64.57 53.33 50.30
N LYS A 145 65.30 52.27 50.65
CA LYS A 145 66.43 52.33 51.60
C LYS A 145 67.66 53.01 50.98
N GLU A 146 67.92 52.80 49.69
CA GLU A 146 69.00 53.50 48.98
C GLU A 146 68.72 54.99 48.75
N ALA A 147 67.46 55.39 48.57
CA ALA A 147 67.08 56.80 48.48
C ALA A 147 67.22 57.57 49.81
N SER A 148 67.23 56.86 50.96
CA SER A 148 67.39 57.46 52.29
C SER A 148 68.85 57.61 52.76
N HIS A 149 69.81 57.01 52.07
CA HIS A 149 71.24 57.13 52.39
C HIS A 149 72.01 58.17 51.57
N SER A 150 71.34 58.91 50.67
CA SER A 150 71.94 59.98 49.85
C SER A 150 71.42 61.39 50.20
N LYS A 151 71.14 61.64 51.49
CA LYS A 151 70.89 62.98 52.03
C LYS A 151 71.53 63.11 53.42
N ASN A 152 72.86 63.07 53.46
CA ASN A 152 73.68 63.67 54.50
C ASN A 152 74.94 64.20 53.82
N GLY A 153 74.78 65.37 53.20
CA GLY A 153 75.81 66.22 52.63
C GLY A 153 75.29 67.65 52.69
#